data_AF-A0A375IS21-F1
#
_entry.id   AF-A0A375IS21-F1
#
_cell.length_a   1.000
_cell.length_b   1.000
_cell.length_c   1.000
_cell.angle_alpha   90.00
_cell.angle_beta   90.00
_cell.angle_gamma   90.00
#
_symmetry.space_group_name_H-M   'P 1'
#
loop_
_entity.id
_entity.type
_entity.pdbx_description
1 polymer ?
#
loop_
_entity_poly.entity_id
_entity_poly.type
_entity_poly.pdbx_seq_one_letter_code
_entity_poly.pdbx_strand_id
1 'polypeptide(L)'
;MKTVNVVPVERRTPGLQSIDYLLPAVPLDIYTRRAARLRQLSFGHEIAEYLLFSARISDAQGAILKFMPWAPGGTEVALRADTCSLEQCIRSSYWQAALAHIVTNVGDAAERETLPVINSLMSQRPEVLASKSLGLLHARFDEVSPGEAPFLWAALSLQWAQMAAWKLADPNTPPSGGESHNCPICGSAPVGSVVMTGERGGLRYLHCALCETRWHMVRAKCSNCGESDKVEYWSLDDLKAPVKIEACGDCNGYLKICYPEHDSGTEIVADDLASMHLDFEAERMGFLRTGISPFAFPSQAQRS
;
A
#
# COMPACT_ATOMS: atom_id res chain seq x y z
N MET A 1 -43.56 38.02 -13.99
CA MET A 1 -43.09 36.65 -13.70
C MET A 1 -41.80 36.43 -14.46
N LYS A 2 -40.66 36.28 -13.78
CA LYS A 2 -39.39 35.93 -14.44
C LYS A 2 -39.44 34.43 -14.74
N THR A 3 -39.33 34.07 -16.01
CA THR A 3 -39.26 32.69 -16.48
C THR A 3 -37.94 32.06 -16.00
N VAL A 4 -38.05 31.00 -15.19
CA VAL A 4 -36.90 30.18 -14.79
C VAL A 4 -36.62 29.19 -15.92
N ASN A 5 -35.48 29.33 -16.58
CA ASN A 5 -35.01 28.35 -17.55
C ASN A 5 -34.34 27.20 -16.81
N VAL A 6 -34.99 26.04 -16.78
CA VAL A 6 -34.40 24.80 -16.31
C VAL A 6 -33.45 24.29 -17.39
N VAL A 7 -32.14 24.38 -17.12
CA VAL A 7 -31.10 23.80 -17.98
C VAL A 7 -31.04 22.30 -17.71
N PRO A 8 -31.19 21.42 -18.71
CA PRO A 8 -31.04 19.98 -18.53
C PRO A 8 -29.64 19.64 -18.01
N VAL A 9 -29.56 18.75 -17.02
CA VAL A 9 -28.28 18.16 -16.61
C VAL A 9 -27.62 17.53 -17.84
N GLU A 10 -26.35 17.85 -18.07
CA GLU A 10 -25.56 17.31 -19.19
C GLU A 10 -25.73 15.79 -19.32
N ARG A 11 -25.63 15.29 -20.56
CA ARG A 11 -25.73 13.86 -20.87
C ARG A 11 -24.87 13.07 -19.88
N ARG A 12 -25.53 12.21 -19.08
CA ARG A 12 -24.85 11.22 -18.24
C ARG A 12 -23.81 10.52 -19.10
N THR A 13 -22.55 10.58 -18.68
CA THR A 13 -21.51 9.66 -19.16
C THR A 13 -22.11 8.25 -19.14
N PRO A 14 -21.95 7.44 -20.19
CA PRO A 14 -22.45 6.07 -20.18
C PRO A 14 -22.07 5.42 -18.85
N GLY A 15 -23.06 4.95 -18.10
CA GLY A 15 -22.79 4.28 -16.83
C GLY A 15 -21.77 3.17 -17.06
N LEU A 16 -20.83 3.00 -16.12
CA LEU A 16 -19.83 1.94 -16.17
C LEU A 16 -20.54 0.61 -16.44
N GLN A 17 -20.18 -0.08 -17.52
CA GLN A 17 -20.89 -1.29 -17.97
C GLN A 17 -20.75 -2.46 -16.97
N SER A 18 -19.63 -2.50 -16.23
CA SER A 18 -19.38 -3.41 -15.12
C SER A 18 -18.25 -2.85 -14.24
N ILE A 19 -18.37 -2.94 -12.91
CA ILE A 19 -17.28 -2.59 -11.99
C ILE A 19 -16.38 -3.81 -11.81
N ASP A 20 -15.13 -3.71 -12.25
CA ASP A 20 -14.10 -4.69 -11.90
C ASP A 20 -13.84 -4.61 -10.40
N TYR A 21 -14.26 -5.60 -9.64
CA TYR A 21 -14.13 -5.55 -8.19
C TYR A 21 -12.67 -5.64 -7.74
N LEU A 22 -11.84 -6.45 -8.42
CA LEU A 22 -10.39 -6.54 -8.18
C LEU A 22 -9.62 -6.05 -9.40
N LEU A 23 -8.53 -5.33 -9.15
CA LEU A 23 -7.52 -5.04 -10.16
C LEU A 23 -6.21 -5.70 -9.75
N PRO A 24 -5.65 -6.60 -10.58
CA PRO A 24 -4.36 -7.22 -10.30
C PRO A 24 -3.24 -6.18 -10.34
N ALA A 25 -2.21 -6.41 -9.54
CA ALA A 25 -0.98 -5.64 -9.58
C ALA A 25 -0.15 -6.01 -10.81
N VAL A 26 0.59 -5.04 -11.35
CA VAL A 26 1.75 -5.28 -12.21
C VAL A 26 2.98 -4.83 -11.43
N PRO A 27 3.57 -5.71 -10.59
CA PRO A 27 4.50 -5.29 -9.55
C PRO A 27 5.72 -4.54 -10.09
N LEU A 28 6.25 -4.96 -11.25
CA LEU A 28 7.40 -4.32 -11.87
C LEU A 28 7.16 -2.84 -12.21
N ASP A 29 6.00 -2.53 -12.79
CA ASP A 29 5.60 -1.16 -13.13
C ASP A 29 5.35 -0.33 -11.87
N ILE A 30 4.78 -0.96 -10.83
CA ILE A 30 4.49 -0.30 -9.56
C ILE A 30 5.78 0.15 -8.87
N TYR A 31 6.75 -0.76 -8.66
CA TYR A 31 7.98 -0.39 -7.95
C TYR A 31 8.84 0.59 -8.75
N THR A 32 8.85 0.48 -10.08
CA THR A 32 9.53 1.45 -10.96
C THR A 32 8.93 2.85 -10.81
N ARG A 33 7.60 2.97 -10.86
CA ARG A 33 6.93 4.27 -10.68
C ARG A 33 7.08 4.81 -9.26
N ARG A 34 7.02 3.95 -8.24
CA ARG A 34 7.22 4.33 -6.83
C ARG A 34 8.60 4.94 -6.61
N ALA A 35 9.65 4.27 -7.11
CA ALA A 35 11.00 4.78 -6.98
C ALA A 35 11.21 6.12 -7.69
N ALA A 36 10.60 6.31 -8.87
CA ALA A 36 10.64 7.58 -9.58
C ALA A 36 9.87 8.69 -8.83
N ARG A 37 8.68 8.38 -8.31
CA ARG A 37 7.83 9.32 -7.58
C ARG A 37 8.45 9.74 -6.25
N LEU A 38 9.03 8.81 -5.49
CA LEU A 38 9.75 9.11 -4.25
C LEU A 38 10.91 10.08 -4.47
N ARG A 39 11.68 9.91 -5.55
CA ARG A 39 12.74 10.86 -5.92
C ARG A 39 12.16 12.22 -6.29
N GLN A 40 11.08 12.26 -7.07
CA GLN A 40 10.42 13.52 -7.43
C GLN A 40 9.96 14.27 -6.18
N LEU A 41 9.30 13.58 -5.26
CA LEU A 41 8.76 14.15 -4.02
C LEU A 41 9.86 14.58 -3.04
N SER A 42 11.06 14.00 -3.12
CA SER A 42 12.18 14.37 -2.25
C SER A 42 12.70 15.80 -2.45
N PHE A 43 12.44 16.41 -3.62
CA PHE A 43 12.97 17.74 -3.91
C PHE A 43 12.35 18.81 -3.01
N GLY A 44 13.16 19.41 -2.13
CA GLY A 44 12.72 20.45 -1.20
C GLY A 44 11.85 19.95 -0.03
N HIS A 45 11.79 18.63 0.19
CA HIS A 45 10.98 18.01 1.23
C HIS A 45 11.75 17.88 2.55
N GLU A 46 11.07 18.02 3.69
CA GLU A 46 11.68 17.93 5.03
C GLU A 46 12.35 16.57 5.32
N ILE A 47 11.75 15.48 4.85
CA ILE A 47 12.28 14.11 4.94
C ILE A 47 12.91 13.61 3.62
N ALA A 48 13.54 14.49 2.84
CA ALA A 48 14.11 14.17 1.52
C ALA A 48 15.02 12.92 1.53
N GLU A 49 15.91 12.81 2.52
CA GLU A 49 16.83 11.67 2.66
C GLU A 49 16.08 10.35 2.85
N TYR A 50 15.00 10.35 3.66
CA TYR A 50 14.17 9.16 3.86
C TYR A 50 13.35 8.77 2.62
N LEU A 51 12.88 9.75 1.85
CA LEU A 51 12.22 9.51 0.56
C LEU A 51 13.21 8.89 -0.44
N LEU A 52 14.44 9.38 -0.50
CA LEU A 52 15.50 8.82 -1.35
C LEU A 52 15.91 7.41 -0.90
N PHE A 53 15.99 7.16 0.40
CA PHE A 53 16.21 5.82 0.96
C PHE A 53 15.08 4.85 0.54
N SER A 54 13.83 5.26 0.69
CA SER A 54 12.66 4.47 0.29
C SER A 54 12.62 4.20 -1.22
N ALA A 55 13.10 5.16 -2.03
CA ALA A 55 13.25 4.99 -3.47
C ALA A 55 14.24 3.88 -3.81
N ARG A 56 15.37 3.79 -3.09
CA ARG A 56 16.37 2.73 -3.30
C ARG A 56 15.83 1.35 -2.95
N ILE A 57 15.06 1.23 -1.86
CA ILE A 57 14.36 -0.03 -1.56
C ILE A 57 13.44 -0.41 -2.73
N SER A 58 12.69 0.56 -3.27
CA SER A 58 11.79 0.33 -4.41
C SER A 58 12.55 -0.06 -5.69
N ASP A 59 13.72 0.52 -5.96
CA ASP A 59 14.57 0.08 -7.08
C ASP A 59 15.07 -1.34 -6.89
N ALA A 60 15.52 -1.70 -5.67
CA ALA A 60 15.97 -3.04 -5.35
C ALA A 60 14.85 -4.06 -5.56
N GLN A 61 13.62 -3.73 -5.15
CA GLN A 61 12.43 -4.54 -5.43
C GLN A 61 12.20 -4.72 -6.94
N GLY A 62 12.26 -3.64 -7.71
CA GLY A 62 12.12 -3.69 -9.17
C GLY A 62 13.22 -4.49 -9.87
N ALA A 63 14.46 -4.43 -9.36
CA ALA A 63 15.57 -5.25 -9.86
C ALA A 63 15.34 -6.74 -9.55
N ILE A 64 14.96 -7.07 -8.31
CA ILE A 64 14.67 -8.44 -7.87
C ILE A 64 13.61 -9.11 -8.74
N LEU A 65 12.51 -8.43 -9.04
CA LEU A 65 11.48 -8.97 -9.92
C LEU A 65 12.00 -9.38 -11.31
N LYS A 66 13.03 -8.71 -11.82
CA LYS A 66 13.62 -9.03 -13.14
C LYS A 66 14.58 -10.21 -13.07
N PHE A 67 15.42 -10.28 -12.03
CA PHE A 67 16.49 -11.29 -11.96
C PHE A 67 16.10 -12.57 -11.20
N MET A 68 15.17 -12.46 -10.24
CA MET A 68 14.68 -13.55 -9.41
C MET A 68 13.15 -13.47 -9.34
N PRO A 69 12.42 -13.74 -10.45
CA PRO A 69 10.97 -13.82 -10.40
C PRO A 69 10.52 -15.00 -9.53
N TRP A 70 9.46 -14.80 -8.77
CA TRP A 70 8.79 -15.88 -8.04
C TRP A 70 7.99 -16.73 -9.04
N ALA A 71 8.07 -18.05 -8.90
CA ALA A 71 7.31 -18.99 -9.72
C ALA A 71 6.65 -20.07 -8.86
N PRO A 72 5.43 -20.50 -9.20
CA PRO A 72 4.80 -21.66 -8.57
C PRO A 72 5.54 -22.93 -9.05
N GLY A 73 6.09 -23.74 -8.14
CA GLY A 73 6.70 -25.03 -8.51
C GLY A 73 7.95 -25.50 -7.77
N GLY A 74 8.46 -24.75 -6.78
CA GLY A 74 9.40 -25.33 -5.80
C GLY A 74 8.71 -26.34 -4.89
N THR A 75 9.44 -27.00 -3.99
CA THR A 75 8.88 -27.78 -2.85
C THR A 75 8.02 -26.94 -1.88
N GLU A 76 7.67 -25.72 -2.27
CA GLU A 76 6.91 -24.73 -1.56
C GLU A 76 5.52 -24.61 -2.22
N VAL A 77 4.63 -25.47 -1.71
CA VAL A 77 3.17 -25.33 -1.63
C VAL A 77 2.45 -24.89 -2.92
N ALA A 78 1.70 -25.85 -3.47
CA ALA A 78 0.59 -25.58 -4.37
C ALA A 78 -0.34 -24.54 -3.74
N LEU A 79 -0.24 -23.30 -4.22
CA LEU A 79 -1.12 -22.19 -3.86
C LEU A 79 -2.50 -22.41 -4.47
N ARG A 80 -3.25 -23.38 -3.94
CA ARG A 80 -4.69 -23.28 -4.00
C ARG A 80 -5.08 -22.25 -2.95
N ALA A 81 -5.86 -21.28 -3.38
CA ALA A 81 -6.28 -20.08 -2.66
C ALA A 81 -6.88 -20.33 -1.25
N ASP A 82 -7.23 -21.57 -0.94
CA ASP A 82 -7.86 -21.95 0.31
C ASP A 82 -6.86 -22.53 1.35
N THR A 83 -5.57 -22.72 1.01
CA THR A 83 -4.67 -23.56 1.83
C THR A 83 -3.24 -23.06 2.11
N CYS A 84 -2.71 -21.96 1.55
CA CYS A 84 -1.44 -21.40 2.10
C CYS A 84 -1.76 -20.59 3.36
N SER A 85 -1.48 -21.17 4.52
CA SER A 85 -1.49 -20.40 5.76
C SER A 85 -0.30 -19.41 5.76
N LEU A 86 -0.42 -18.31 6.50
CA LEU A 86 0.68 -17.34 6.65
C LEU A 86 1.98 -18.02 7.10
N GLU A 87 1.88 -19.06 7.92
CA GLU A 87 2.99 -19.87 8.43
C GLU A 87 3.68 -20.70 7.36
N GLN A 88 2.98 -21.09 6.29
CA GLN A 88 3.61 -21.78 5.16
C GLN A 88 4.34 -20.77 4.27
N CYS A 89 3.66 -19.66 3.96
CA CYS A 89 4.19 -18.62 3.11
C CYS A 89 5.43 -17.94 3.73
N ILE A 90 5.52 -17.81 5.06
CA ILE A 90 6.71 -17.28 5.77
C ILE A 90 7.90 -18.25 5.81
N ARG A 91 7.67 -19.55 5.64
CA ARG A 91 8.76 -20.54 5.55
C ARG A 91 9.45 -20.57 4.18
N SER A 92 8.90 -19.86 3.19
CA SER A 92 9.49 -19.77 1.87
C SER A 92 10.88 -19.16 1.92
N SER A 93 11.82 -19.72 1.14
CA SER A 93 13.15 -19.15 0.98
C SER A 93 13.16 -17.87 0.13
N TYR A 94 12.11 -17.60 -0.65
CA TYR A 94 12.11 -16.50 -1.62
C TYR A 94 12.26 -15.14 -0.94
N TRP A 95 11.40 -14.80 0.02
CA TRP A 95 11.46 -13.50 0.67
C TRP A 95 12.76 -13.32 1.48
N GLN A 96 13.33 -14.39 2.02
CA GLN A 96 14.62 -14.32 2.73
C GLN A 96 15.78 -14.02 1.78
N ALA A 97 15.80 -14.67 0.61
CA ALA A 97 16.77 -14.35 -0.44
C ALA A 97 16.56 -12.91 -0.95
N ALA A 98 15.31 -12.49 -1.14
CA ALA A 98 14.99 -11.11 -1.54
C ALA A 98 15.48 -10.10 -0.50
N LEU A 99 15.27 -10.36 0.80
CA LEU A 99 15.77 -9.53 1.88
C LEU A 99 17.29 -9.36 1.79
N ALA A 100 18.04 -10.46 1.62
CA ALA A 100 19.49 -10.43 1.47
C ALA A 100 19.92 -9.51 0.30
N HIS A 101 19.23 -9.61 -0.84
CA HIS A 101 19.50 -8.73 -1.99
C HIS A 101 19.16 -7.27 -1.72
N ILE A 102 18.04 -6.98 -1.05
CA ILE A 102 17.65 -5.60 -0.70
C ILE A 102 18.69 -4.98 0.23
N VAL A 103 19.08 -5.67 1.31
CA VAL A 103 20.04 -5.11 2.28
C VAL A 103 21.41 -4.90 1.66
N THR A 104 21.88 -5.78 0.77
CA THR A 104 23.12 -5.58 0.02
C THR A 104 23.03 -4.38 -0.91
N ASN A 105 21.99 -4.30 -1.75
CA ASN A 105 21.87 -3.23 -2.75
C ASN A 105 21.71 -1.85 -2.10
N VAL A 106 20.91 -1.76 -1.03
CA VAL A 106 20.76 -0.51 -0.26
C VAL A 106 22.05 -0.19 0.49
N GLY A 107 22.75 -1.20 1.02
CA GLY A 107 24.01 -1.07 1.75
C GLY A 107 25.16 -0.47 0.94
N ASP A 108 25.28 -0.80 -0.34
CA ASP A 108 26.34 -0.27 -1.22
C ASP A 108 26.31 1.26 -1.35
N ALA A 109 25.13 1.86 -1.19
CA ALA A 109 24.93 3.30 -1.25
C ALA A 109 24.52 3.90 0.11
N ALA A 110 24.40 3.08 1.16
CA ALA A 110 23.82 3.49 2.44
C ALA A 110 24.66 4.55 3.15
N GLU A 111 23.97 5.47 3.82
CA GLU A 111 24.59 6.40 4.73
C GLU A 111 25.08 5.68 5.99
N ARG A 112 26.01 6.32 6.73
CA ARG A 112 26.66 5.72 7.90
C ARG A 112 25.64 5.27 8.96
N GLU A 113 24.50 5.94 9.06
CA GLU A 113 23.46 5.68 10.06
C GLU A 113 22.58 4.47 9.72
N THR A 114 22.48 4.07 8.44
CA THR A 114 21.70 2.90 8.02
C THR A 114 22.50 1.60 8.16
N LEU A 115 23.84 1.67 8.11
CA LEU A 115 24.73 0.51 8.17
C LEU A 115 24.52 -0.39 9.42
N PRO A 116 24.30 0.13 10.64
CA PRO A 116 24.03 -0.73 11.80
C PRO A 116 22.77 -1.59 11.63
N VAL A 117 21.71 -1.05 11.03
CA VAL A 117 20.46 -1.78 10.77
C VAL A 117 20.70 -2.88 9.73
N ILE A 118 21.41 -2.55 8.65
CA ILE A 118 21.77 -3.51 7.60
C ILE A 118 22.63 -4.65 8.16
N ASN A 119 23.65 -4.33 8.96
CA ASN A 119 24.49 -5.33 9.63
C ASN A 119 23.70 -6.20 10.62
N SER A 120 22.75 -5.61 11.35
CA SER A 120 21.82 -6.34 12.22
C SER A 120 21.01 -7.35 11.43
N LEU A 121 20.38 -6.93 10.33
CA LEU A 121 19.57 -7.81 9.47
C LEU A 121 20.39 -8.95 8.88
N MET A 122 21.60 -8.67 8.37
CA MET A 122 22.47 -9.69 7.76
C MET A 122 23.03 -10.71 8.76
N SER A 123 23.13 -10.36 10.05
CA SER A 123 23.70 -11.24 11.09
C SER A 123 22.65 -12.10 11.79
N GLN A 124 21.36 -11.81 11.60
CA GLN A 124 20.27 -12.56 12.23
C GLN A 124 20.02 -13.90 11.54
N ARG A 125 19.63 -14.90 12.33
CA ARG A 125 19.25 -16.21 11.81
C ARG A 125 17.92 -16.13 11.04
N PRO A 126 17.72 -16.94 10.00
CA PRO A 126 16.47 -17.00 9.23
C PRO A 126 15.21 -17.13 10.09
N GLU A 127 15.24 -17.93 11.16
CA GLU A 127 14.08 -18.14 12.02
C GLU A 127 13.69 -16.88 12.82
N VAL A 128 14.68 -16.06 13.18
CA VAL A 128 14.45 -14.78 13.88
C VAL A 128 13.80 -13.77 12.94
N LEU A 129 14.31 -13.68 11.71
CA LEU A 129 13.73 -12.83 10.68
C LEU A 129 12.30 -13.27 10.32
N ALA A 130 12.05 -14.57 10.24
CA ALA A 130 10.72 -15.12 10.01
C ALA A 130 9.75 -14.77 11.16
N SER A 131 10.20 -14.86 12.41
CA SER A 131 9.38 -14.47 13.57
C SER A 131 9.02 -12.99 13.56
N LYS A 132 9.98 -12.10 13.26
CA LYS A 132 9.73 -10.64 13.13
C LYS A 132 8.76 -10.35 11.99
N SER A 133 8.97 -10.98 10.85
CA SER A 133 8.10 -10.85 9.67
C SER A 133 6.67 -11.30 9.96
N LEU A 134 6.50 -12.38 10.72
CA LEU A 134 5.18 -12.84 11.18
C LEU A 134 4.54 -11.82 12.15
N GLY A 135 5.33 -11.16 13.00
CA GLY A 135 4.90 -10.02 13.81
C GLY A 135 4.30 -8.90 12.96
N LEU A 136 5.02 -8.46 11.91
CA LEU A 136 4.53 -7.44 10.97
C LEU A 136 3.22 -7.86 10.29
N LEU A 137 3.13 -9.10 9.79
CA LEU A 137 1.92 -9.62 9.11
C LEU A 137 0.70 -9.70 10.04
N HIS A 138 0.92 -9.84 11.36
CA HIS A 138 -0.12 -9.81 12.37
C HIS A 138 -0.32 -8.43 13.03
N ALA A 139 0.25 -7.37 12.46
CA ALA A 139 0.17 -6.00 12.98
C ALA A 139 0.73 -5.83 14.41
N ARG A 140 1.68 -6.68 14.83
CA ARG A 140 2.48 -6.52 16.07
C ARG A 140 3.76 -5.75 15.75
N PHE A 141 3.60 -4.50 15.35
CA PHE A 141 4.71 -3.66 14.85
C PHE A 141 5.75 -3.34 15.93
N ASP A 142 5.35 -3.39 17.20
CA ASP A 142 6.20 -3.18 18.37
C ASP A 142 7.19 -4.33 18.62
N GLU A 143 6.98 -5.51 18.04
CA GLU A 143 7.92 -6.63 18.09
C GLU A 143 9.11 -6.46 17.13
N VAL A 144 9.10 -5.42 16.28
CA VAL A 144 10.10 -5.19 15.23
C VAL A 144 10.66 -3.78 15.32
N SER A 145 11.98 -3.65 15.17
CA SER A 145 12.60 -2.32 15.14
C SER A 145 12.05 -1.50 13.97
N PRO A 146 11.68 -0.21 14.17
CA PRO A 146 11.22 0.66 13.09
C PRO A 146 12.20 0.75 11.92
N GLY A 147 13.51 0.63 12.17
CA GLY A 147 14.52 0.63 11.12
C GLY A 147 14.56 -0.67 10.30
N GLU A 148 14.22 -1.81 10.91
CA GLU A 148 14.22 -3.11 10.24
C GLU A 148 12.93 -3.38 9.45
N ALA A 149 11.79 -2.84 9.92
CA ALA A 149 10.48 -3.13 9.37
C ALA A 149 10.33 -2.82 7.86
N PRO A 150 10.81 -1.67 7.32
CA PRO A 150 10.75 -1.39 5.89
C PRO A 150 11.47 -2.44 5.02
N PHE A 151 12.61 -2.96 5.47
CA PHE A 151 13.36 -3.98 4.74
C PHE A 151 12.62 -5.32 4.72
N LEU A 152 12.13 -5.75 5.89
CA LEU A 152 11.36 -6.99 6.01
C LEU A 152 10.08 -6.93 5.18
N TRP A 153 9.33 -5.84 5.29
CA TRP A 153 8.09 -5.66 4.53
C TRP A 153 8.33 -5.58 3.03
N ALA A 154 9.38 -4.88 2.59
CA ALA A 154 9.75 -4.81 1.17
C ALA A 154 10.03 -6.21 0.60
N ALA A 155 10.76 -7.05 1.35
CA ALA A 155 11.05 -8.43 0.95
C ALA A 155 9.77 -9.30 0.88
N LEU A 156 8.89 -9.20 1.88
CA LEU A 156 7.61 -9.92 1.90
C LEU A 156 6.72 -9.49 0.73
N SER A 157 6.61 -8.17 0.48
CA SER A 157 5.73 -7.65 -0.58
C SER A 157 6.07 -8.20 -1.96
N LEU A 158 7.34 -8.49 -2.26
CA LEU A 158 7.75 -9.09 -3.54
C LEU A 158 7.12 -10.47 -3.74
N GLN A 159 7.12 -11.31 -2.71
CA GLN A 159 6.52 -12.64 -2.77
C GLN A 159 5.00 -12.53 -2.88
N TRP A 160 4.38 -11.72 -2.01
CA TRP A 160 2.92 -11.57 -1.96
C TRP A 160 2.33 -10.93 -3.21
N ALA A 161 3.00 -9.93 -3.80
CA ALA A 161 2.51 -9.29 -5.01
C ALA A 161 2.53 -10.24 -6.22
N GLN A 162 3.57 -11.08 -6.34
CA GLN A 162 3.65 -12.08 -7.41
C GLN A 162 2.65 -13.22 -7.21
N MET A 163 2.48 -13.70 -5.98
CA MET A 163 1.45 -14.69 -5.64
C MET A 163 0.04 -14.19 -5.93
N ALA A 164 -0.26 -12.93 -5.58
CA ALA A 164 -1.54 -12.29 -5.85
C ALA A 164 -1.79 -12.14 -7.35
N ALA A 165 -0.81 -11.66 -8.11
CA ALA A 165 -0.91 -11.54 -9.57
C ALA A 165 -1.14 -12.91 -10.23
N TRP A 166 -0.42 -13.95 -9.79
CA TRP A 166 -0.60 -15.32 -10.28
C TRP A 166 -2.01 -15.86 -9.98
N LYS A 167 -2.51 -15.69 -8.74
CA LYS A 167 -3.87 -16.10 -8.34
C LYS A 167 -4.95 -15.39 -9.16
N LEU A 168 -4.81 -14.10 -9.39
CA LEU A 168 -5.77 -13.30 -10.16
C LEU A 168 -5.73 -13.57 -11.67
N ALA A 169 -4.67 -14.19 -12.17
CA ALA A 169 -4.60 -14.65 -13.56
C ALA A 169 -5.35 -15.98 -13.80
N ASP A 170 -5.69 -16.74 -12.74
CA ASP A 170 -6.48 -17.96 -12.86
C ASP A 170 -7.97 -17.63 -13.13
N PRO A 171 -8.53 -18.01 -14.28
CA PRO A 171 -9.94 -17.75 -14.60
C PRO A 171 -10.93 -18.50 -13.70
N ASN A 172 -10.46 -19.49 -12.94
CA ASN A 172 -11.27 -20.22 -11.96
C ASN A 172 -11.28 -19.56 -10.59
N THR A 173 -10.49 -18.51 -10.37
CA THR A 173 -10.53 -17.75 -9.11
C THR A 173 -11.93 -17.16 -8.96
N PRO A 174 -12.68 -17.52 -7.89
CA PRO A 174 -14.02 -17.01 -7.72
C PRO A 174 -13.99 -15.48 -7.63
N PRO A 175 -14.96 -14.77 -8.22
CA PRO A 175 -15.06 -13.33 -8.04
C PRO A 175 -15.16 -13.05 -6.54
N SER A 176 -14.19 -12.35 -5.98
CA SER A 176 -14.28 -11.93 -4.59
C SER A 176 -15.47 -10.98 -4.47
N GLY A 177 -16.49 -11.37 -3.72
CA GLY A 177 -17.68 -10.57 -3.52
C GLY A 177 -17.58 -9.75 -2.22
N GLY A 178 -17.99 -8.49 -2.28
CA GLY A 178 -18.32 -7.69 -1.10
C GLY A 178 -17.24 -6.70 -0.68
N GLU A 179 -17.66 -5.52 -0.24
CA GLU A 179 -16.79 -4.48 0.30
C GLU A 179 -16.09 -4.95 1.59
N SER A 180 -14.77 -4.78 1.67
CA SER A 180 -13.96 -5.19 2.81
C SER A 180 -12.90 -4.13 3.11
N HIS A 181 -12.63 -3.91 4.39
CA HIS A 181 -11.49 -3.09 4.81
C HIS A 181 -10.16 -3.74 4.44
N ASN A 182 -10.02 -5.06 4.62
CA ASN A 182 -8.79 -5.77 4.34
C ASN A 182 -8.76 -6.32 2.92
N CYS A 183 -7.55 -6.44 2.38
CA CYS A 183 -7.33 -6.98 1.05
C CYS A 183 -7.93 -8.39 0.92
N PRO A 184 -8.83 -8.63 -0.06
CA PRO A 184 -9.50 -9.93 -0.23
C PRO A 184 -8.55 -11.04 -0.72
N ILE A 185 -7.31 -10.70 -1.08
CA ILE A 185 -6.32 -11.66 -1.57
C ILE A 185 -5.36 -12.11 -0.48
N CYS A 186 -4.86 -11.19 0.34
CA CYS A 186 -3.84 -11.50 1.35
C CYS A 186 -4.21 -11.12 2.79
N GLY A 187 -5.36 -10.49 3.00
CA GLY A 187 -5.84 -10.07 4.33
C GLY A 187 -5.15 -8.83 4.91
N SER A 188 -4.14 -8.26 4.25
CA SER A 188 -3.45 -7.06 4.73
C SER A 188 -4.31 -5.80 4.59
N ALA A 189 -4.13 -4.86 5.50
CA ALA A 189 -4.76 -3.54 5.46
C ALA A 189 -4.29 -2.73 4.23
N PRO A 190 -5.09 -1.76 3.76
CA PRO A 190 -4.68 -0.89 2.67
C PRO A 190 -3.58 0.07 3.12
N VAL A 191 -2.76 0.54 2.18
CA VAL A 191 -1.92 1.74 2.40
C VAL A 191 -2.77 3.00 2.33
N GLY A 192 -3.73 3.02 1.42
CA GLY A 192 -4.65 4.11 1.16
C GLY A 192 -5.67 3.70 0.11
N SER A 193 -6.38 4.68 -0.42
CA SER A 193 -7.27 4.50 -1.57
C SER A 193 -6.94 5.46 -2.72
N VAL A 194 -7.41 5.15 -3.91
CA VAL A 194 -7.21 5.98 -5.11
C VAL A 194 -8.55 6.14 -5.84
N VAL A 195 -8.85 7.36 -6.27
CA VAL A 195 -9.96 7.63 -7.19
C VAL A 195 -9.43 7.51 -8.61
N MET A 196 -9.93 6.52 -9.35
CA MET A 196 -9.44 6.21 -10.69
C MET A 196 -9.84 7.29 -11.70
N THR A 197 -9.05 7.40 -12.76
CA THR A 197 -9.30 8.26 -13.93
C THR A 197 -9.56 7.40 -15.17
N GLY A 198 -9.86 8.03 -16.31
CA GLY A 198 -10.12 7.32 -17.58
C GLY A 198 -11.40 6.49 -17.56
N GLU A 199 -11.36 5.27 -18.09
CA GLU A 199 -12.53 4.37 -18.19
C GLU A 199 -13.13 3.98 -16.84
N ARG A 200 -12.32 3.98 -15.77
CA ARG A 200 -12.75 3.73 -14.39
C ARG A 200 -13.00 5.04 -13.62
N GLY A 201 -13.13 6.17 -14.31
CA GLY A 201 -13.25 7.51 -13.77
C GLY A 201 -14.25 7.60 -12.61
N GLY A 202 -13.79 8.09 -11.46
CA GLY A 202 -14.61 8.32 -10.27
C GLY A 202 -14.82 7.08 -9.38
N LEU A 203 -14.46 5.89 -9.83
CA LEU A 203 -14.44 4.70 -8.97
C LEU A 203 -13.30 4.79 -7.98
N ARG A 204 -13.56 4.38 -6.74
CA ARG A 204 -12.53 4.31 -5.70
C ARG A 204 -12.06 2.87 -5.51
N TYR A 205 -10.76 2.70 -5.43
CA TYR A 205 -10.13 1.44 -5.09
C TYR A 205 -9.23 1.61 -3.88
N LEU A 206 -9.35 0.73 -2.89
CA LEU A 206 -8.34 0.56 -1.87
C LEU A 206 -7.10 -0.10 -2.51
N HIS A 207 -5.91 0.20 -2.01
CA HIS A 207 -4.65 -0.35 -2.50
C HIS A 207 -3.95 -1.11 -1.39
N CYS A 208 -3.65 -2.39 -1.60
CA CYS A 208 -3.05 -3.25 -0.57
C CYS A 208 -1.61 -2.83 -0.25
N ALA A 209 -1.29 -2.64 1.04
CA ALA A 209 0.07 -2.31 1.47
C ALA A 209 1.08 -3.46 1.25
N LEU A 210 0.62 -4.70 1.05
CA LEU A 210 1.47 -5.89 0.94
C LEU A 210 1.54 -6.47 -0.48
N CYS A 211 0.39 -6.85 -1.05
CA CYS A 211 0.35 -7.54 -2.34
C CYS A 211 0.03 -6.64 -3.53
N GLU A 212 -0.07 -5.32 -3.32
CA GLU A 212 -0.32 -4.30 -4.35
C GLU A 212 -1.68 -4.44 -5.09
N THR A 213 -2.49 -5.47 -4.77
CA THR A 213 -3.83 -5.66 -5.32
C THR A 213 -4.72 -4.49 -4.93
N ARG A 214 -5.53 -4.04 -5.88
CA ARG A 214 -6.55 -3.03 -5.64
C ARG A 214 -7.94 -3.65 -5.65
N TRP A 215 -8.81 -3.18 -4.77
CA TRP A 215 -10.20 -3.64 -4.74
C TRP A 215 -11.18 -2.48 -4.55
N HIS A 216 -12.33 -2.60 -5.18
CA HIS A 216 -13.33 -1.54 -5.23
C HIS A 216 -14.00 -1.34 -3.87
N MET A 217 -14.19 -0.08 -3.49
CA MET A 217 -14.93 0.33 -2.30
C MET A 217 -15.77 1.56 -2.64
N VAL A 218 -17.09 1.53 -2.43
CA VAL A 218 -17.98 2.64 -2.79
C VAL A 218 -17.53 3.91 -2.08
N ARG A 219 -17.36 5.00 -2.85
CA ARG A 219 -16.77 6.25 -2.37
C ARG A 219 -17.53 6.92 -1.22
N ALA A 220 -18.84 6.69 -1.11
CA ALA A 220 -19.64 7.28 -0.03
C ALA A 220 -19.54 6.52 1.31
N LYS A 221 -18.85 5.37 1.35
CA LYS A 221 -18.71 4.56 2.57
C LYS A 221 -17.32 4.69 3.17
N CYS A 222 -17.21 4.58 4.49
CA CYS A 222 -15.94 4.49 5.20
C CYS A 222 -15.19 3.23 4.76
N SER A 223 -13.94 3.38 4.35
CA SER A 223 -13.04 2.27 3.99
C SER A 223 -12.76 1.27 5.12
N ASN A 224 -13.14 1.57 6.37
CA ASN A 224 -12.94 0.72 7.54
C ASN A 224 -14.24 0.07 8.05
N CYS A 225 -15.19 0.84 8.56
CA CYS A 225 -16.43 0.29 9.13
C CYS A 225 -17.56 0.06 8.12
N GLY A 226 -17.48 0.61 6.90
CA GLY A 226 -18.50 0.48 5.87
C GLY A 226 -19.71 1.41 6.01
N GLU A 227 -19.80 2.18 7.09
CA GLU A 227 -20.84 3.21 7.30
C GLU A 227 -20.66 4.39 6.34
N SER A 228 -21.75 5.10 6.01
CA SER A 228 -21.72 6.22 5.04
C SER A 228 -22.06 7.59 5.63
N ASP A 229 -22.61 7.64 6.84
CA ASP A 229 -23.31 8.83 7.32
C ASP A 229 -22.35 9.96 7.72
N LYS A 230 -21.19 9.62 8.31
CA LYS A 230 -20.21 10.59 8.80
C LYS A 230 -18.86 10.50 8.10
N VAL A 231 -18.87 10.27 6.79
CA VAL A 231 -17.65 10.22 5.97
C VAL A 231 -17.36 11.60 5.40
N GLU A 232 -16.20 12.14 5.74
CA GLU A 232 -15.73 13.43 5.26
C GLU A 232 -14.40 13.29 4.51
N TYR A 233 -14.19 14.20 3.55
CA TYR A 233 -12.96 14.27 2.76
C TYR A 233 -12.36 15.66 2.87
N TRP A 234 -11.12 15.76 3.35
CA TRP A 234 -10.46 17.05 3.55
C TRP A 234 -8.97 17.00 3.21
N SER A 235 -8.42 18.16 2.88
CA SER A 235 -6.99 18.42 2.66
C SER A 235 -6.61 19.71 3.36
N LEU A 236 -5.31 19.92 3.56
CA LEU A 236 -4.79 21.21 4.03
C LEU A 236 -4.70 22.17 2.85
N ASP A 237 -5.22 23.39 3.04
CA ASP A 237 -5.11 24.59 2.19
C ASP A 237 -5.64 24.52 0.73
N ASP A 238 -5.57 23.37 0.06
CA ASP A 238 -5.93 23.21 -1.35
C ASP A 238 -6.99 22.12 -1.56
N LEU A 239 -8.16 22.52 -2.09
CA LEU A 239 -9.23 21.60 -2.49
C LEU A 239 -8.83 20.70 -3.66
N LYS A 240 -7.82 21.06 -4.43
CA LYS A 240 -7.24 20.26 -5.52
C LYS A 240 -5.96 19.54 -5.09
N ALA A 241 -5.71 19.39 -3.80
CA ALA A 241 -4.59 18.57 -3.33
C ALA A 241 -4.70 17.12 -3.86
N PRO A 242 -3.61 16.52 -4.35
CA PRO A 242 -3.59 15.16 -4.88
C PRO A 242 -3.75 14.09 -3.79
N VAL A 243 -3.49 14.42 -2.53
CA VAL A 243 -3.73 13.56 -1.37
C VAL A 243 -4.70 14.25 -0.42
N LYS A 244 -5.70 13.51 0.05
CA LYS A 244 -6.68 13.95 1.04
C LYS A 244 -6.84 12.90 2.12
N ILE A 245 -7.47 13.28 3.22
CA ILE A 245 -7.92 12.37 4.26
C ILE A 245 -9.39 12.03 4.03
N GLU A 246 -9.72 10.74 4.00
CA GLU A 246 -11.04 10.22 4.34
C GLU A 246 -11.10 10.06 5.86
N ALA A 247 -12.00 10.77 6.52
CA ALA A 247 -12.24 10.65 7.97
C ALA A 247 -13.66 10.16 8.22
N CYS A 248 -13.83 9.27 9.20
CA CYS A 248 -15.12 8.70 9.56
C CYS A 248 -15.47 8.99 11.01
N GLY A 249 -16.54 9.74 11.24
CA GLY A 249 -17.05 10.06 12.58
C GLY A 249 -17.78 8.90 13.28
N ASP A 250 -18.03 7.77 12.61
CA ASP A 250 -18.66 6.59 13.22
C ASP A 250 -17.63 5.66 13.88
N CYS A 251 -16.47 5.46 13.25
CA CYS A 251 -15.40 4.62 13.82
C CYS A 251 -14.18 5.42 14.30
N ASN A 252 -14.18 6.76 14.15
CA ASN A 252 -13.03 7.63 14.38
C ASN A 252 -11.76 7.17 13.64
N GLY A 253 -11.94 6.57 12.47
CA GLY A 253 -10.86 6.09 11.62
C GLY A 253 -10.58 7.07 10.50
N TYR A 254 -9.33 7.10 10.04
CA TYR A 254 -8.97 7.79 8.80
C TYR A 254 -8.16 6.90 7.85
N LEU A 255 -8.21 7.24 6.57
CA LEU A 255 -7.38 6.67 5.51
C LEU A 255 -7.03 7.76 4.49
N LYS A 256 -5.80 7.78 4.00
CA LYS A 256 -5.42 8.66 2.91
C LYS A 256 -6.03 8.21 1.59
N ILE A 257 -6.50 9.17 0.81
CA ILE A 257 -7.07 8.96 -0.52
C ILE A 257 -6.36 9.85 -1.55
N CYS A 258 -5.94 9.23 -2.64
CA CYS A 258 -5.22 9.84 -3.74
C CYS A 258 -6.16 10.20 -4.91
N TYR A 259 -5.91 11.36 -5.52
CA TYR A 259 -6.63 11.90 -6.67
C TYR A 259 -5.65 12.16 -7.82
N PRO A 260 -5.35 11.15 -8.66
CA PRO A 260 -4.49 11.29 -9.85
C PRO A 260 -4.99 12.30 -10.89
N GLU A 261 -6.27 12.72 -10.79
CA GLU A 261 -6.82 13.83 -11.59
C GLU A 261 -6.14 15.17 -11.28
N HIS A 262 -5.58 15.33 -10.07
CA HIS A 262 -4.89 16.55 -9.64
C HIS A 262 -3.38 16.45 -9.81
N ASP A 263 -2.81 15.24 -9.77
CA ASP A 263 -1.43 14.96 -10.16
C ASP A 263 -1.34 13.59 -10.82
N SER A 264 -1.13 13.56 -12.14
CA SER A 264 -1.03 12.30 -12.89
C SER A 264 0.17 11.42 -12.47
N GLY A 265 1.15 12.01 -11.78
CA GLY A 265 2.33 11.31 -11.25
C GLY A 265 2.09 10.60 -9.93
N THR A 266 0.90 10.72 -9.31
CA THR A 266 0.59 10.12 -8.01
C THR A 266 0.89 8.62 -7.97
N GLU A 267 1.70 8.22 -6.99
CA GLU A 267 1.93 6.83 -6.59
C GLU A 267 1.62 6.71 -5.10
N ILE A 268 0.64 5.86 -4.77
CA ILE A 268 -0.01 5.94 -3.47
C ILE A 268 0.91 5.71 -2.27
N VAL A 269 1.91 4.84 -2.38
CA VAL A 269 2.85 4.59 -1.28
C VAL A 269 3.82 5.75 -1.14
N ALA A 270 4.30 6.30 -2.25
CA ALA A 270 5.18 7.46 -2.26
C ALA A 270 4.49 8.72 -1.73
N ASP A 271 3.29 9.00 -2.22
CA ASP A 271 2.48 10.15 -1.83
C ASP A 271 1.92 10.00 -0.40
N ASP A 272 1.65 8.77 0.07
CA ASP A 272 1.35 8.50 1.48
C ASP A 272 2.51 8.92 2.39
N LEU A 273 3.73 8.50 2.06
CA LEU A 273 4.93 8.81 2.83
C LEU A 273 5.30 10.30 2.78
N ALA A 274 5.14 10.97 1.64
CA ALA A 274 5.43 12.39 1.52
C ALA A 274 4.34 13.30 2.14
N SER A 275 3.21 12.73 2.57
CA SER A 275 2.12 13.50 3.18
C SER A 275 1.93 13.18 4.67
N MET A 276 3.01 12.83 5.39
CA MET A 276 2.93 12.52 6.84
C MET A 276 2.37 13.68 7.68
N HIS A 277 2.51 14.93 7.24
CA HIS A 277 1.85 16.07 7.88
C HIS A 277 0.32 15.91 7.97
N LEU A 278 -0.32 15.25 7.01
CA LEU A 278 -1.76 14.95 7.07
C LEU A 278 -2.09 13.91 8.15
N ASP A 279 -1.19 12.95 8.40
CA ASP A 279 -1.37 11.96 9.47
C ASP A 279 -1.37 12.68 10.84
N PHE A 280 -0.41 13.59 11.06
CA PHE A 280 -0.33 14.37 12.31
C PHE A 280 -1.59 15.22 12.54
N GLU A 281 -2.11 15.86 11.50
CA GLU A 281 -3.34 16.66 11.63
C GLU A 281 -4.58 15.78 11.89
N ALA A 282 -4.70 14.62 11.24
CA ALA A 282 -5.79 13.70 11.50
C ALA A 282 -5.75 13.16 12.94
N GLU A 283 -4.56 12.80 13.43
CA GLU A 283 -4.33 12.36 14.81
C GLU A 283 -4.67 13.47 15.81
N ARG A 284 -4.28 14.73 15.54
CA ARG A 284 -4.62 15.90 16.36
C ARG A 284 -6.14 16.14 16.44
N MET A 285 -6.88 15.77 15.39
CA MET A 285 -8.35 15.82 15.35
C MET A 285 -9.01 14.60 16.01
N GLY A 286 -8.25 13.65 16.54
CA GLY A 286 -8.76 12.48 17.26
C GLY A 286 -9.08 11.28 16.37
N PHE A 287 -8.62 11.26 15.11
CA PHE A 287 -8.79 10.11 14.23
C PHE A 287 -7.58 9.16 14.31
N LEU A 288 -7.85 7.87 14.16
CA LEU A 288 -6.84 6.82 14.14
C LEU A 288 -6.63 6.28 12.73
N ARG A 289 -5.37 6.07 12.35
CA ARG A 289 -5.03 5.51 11.03
C ARG A 289 -5.54 4.07 10.92
N THR A 290 -6.28 3.79 9.85
CA THR A 290 -6.83 2.45 9.57
C THR A 290 -5.98 1.66 8.56
N GLY A 291 -5.05 2.30 7.87
CA GLY A 291 -4.12 1.67 6.92
C GLY A 291 -2.71 1.45 7.47
N ILE A 292 -1.86 0.80 6.67
CA ILE A 292 -0.43 0.57 6.97
C ILE A 292 0.44 1.20 5.87
N SER A 293 1.43 2.00 6.24
CA SER A 293 2.43 2.48 5.29
C SER A 293 3.61 1.51 5.20
N PRO A 294 3.99 1.02 4.00
CA PRO A 294 5.15 0.14 3.80
C PRO A 294 6.50 0.72 4.29
N PHE A 295 6.58 2.04 4.49
CA PHE A 295 7.77 2.74 4.94
C PHE A 295 7.58 3.50 6.26
N ALA A 296 6.40 3.45 6.89
CA ALA A 296 6.13 4.15 8.15
C ALA A 296 5.16 3.32 9.00
N PHE A 297 5.71 2.39 9.77
CA PHE A 297 4.93 1.49 10.63
C PHE A 297 4.53 2.20 11.94
N PRO A 298 3.32 1.93 12.47
CA PRO A 298 2.91 2.49 13.76
C PRO A 298 3.87 2.09 14.89
N SER A 299 4.15 3.01 15.81
CA SER A 299 4.84 2.72 17.06
C SER A 299 3.89 2.91 18.26
N GLN A 300 4.12 2.23 19.39
CA GLN A 300 3.26 2.36 20.59
C GLN A 300 3.15 3.81 21.11
N ALA A 301 4.08 4.71 20.76
CA ALA A 301 4.08 6.10 21.20
C ALA A 301 2.86 6.92 20.70
N GLN A 302 2.05 6.39 19.78
CA GLN A 302 0.90 7.07 19.18
C GLN A 302 -0.47 6.56 19.70
N ARG A 303 -0.50 5.72 20.75
CA ARG A 303 -1.74 5.14 21.30
C ARG A 303 -2.08 5.57 22.74
N SER A 304 -1.35 6.53 23.30
CA SER A 304 -1.60 7.09 24.65
C SER A 304 -2.47 8.34 24.61
#